data_AF-X1EVQ9-F1
#
_entry.id   AF-X1EVQ9-F1
#
_cell.length_a   1.000
_cell.length_b   1.000
_cell.length_c   1.000
_cell.angle_alpha   90.00
_cell.angle_beta   90.00
_cell.angle_gamma   90.00
#
_symmetry.space_group_name_H-M   'P 1'
#
loop_
_entity.id
_entity.type
_entity.pdbx_description
1 polymer ?
#
loop_
_entity_poly.entity_id
_entity_poly.type
_entity_poly.pdbx_seq_one_letter_code
_entity_poly.pdbx_strand_id
1 'polypeptide(L)'
;KWAAVRRWTSDYTGLIKISGNIGRYFDTSVVIGWDIDFSVAINADMPGAPVIYSKHITWNDTTYYTYVIDKIPIEAGDAVTFIINAASLNANNSYMKMTATIATTSPEPIW
;
A
#
# COMPACT_ATOMS: atom_id res chain seq x y z
N LYS A 1 12.32 6.70 7.15
CA LYS A 1 11.28 6.77 8.22
C LYS A 1 9.94 6.56 7.53
N TRP A 2 9.04 5.76 8.09
CA TRP A 2 7.65 5.66 7.61
C TRP A 2 6.83 6.71 8.34
N ALA A 3 5.78 7.25 7.70
CA ALA A 3 4.98 8.28 8.35
C ALA A 3 3.50 7.93 8.47
N ALA A 4 3.01 7.03 7.64
CA ALA A 4 1.75 6.35 7.88
C ALA A 4 1.92 4.87 7.59
N VAL A 5 1.50 4.05 8.53
CA VAL A 5 1.51 2.59 8.42
C VAL A 5 0.10 2.08 8.74
N ARG A 6 -0.42 1.21 7.87
CA ARG A 6 -1.62 0.42 8.13
C ARG A 6 -1.24 -1.04 8.02
N ARG A 7 -1.76 -1.88 8.91
CA ARG A 7 -1.44 -3.30 8.97
C ARG A 7 -2.72 -4.11 9.00
N TRP A 8 -2.77 -5.17 8.22
CA TRP A 8 -3.82 -6.19 8.26
C TRP A 8 -3.16 -7.54 8.46
N THR A 9 -3.63 -8.31 9.44
CA THR A 9 -3.16 -9.67 9.69
C THR A 9 -4.15 -10.65 9.08
N SER A 10 -3.66 -11.61 8.31
CA SER A 10 -4.51 -12.61 7.68
C SER A 10 -4.76 -13.80 8.59
N ASP A 11 -5.96 -14.36 8.49
CA ASP A 11 -6.37 -15.66 9.00
C ASP A 11 -6.42 -16.73 7.90
N TYR A 12 -5.98 -16.38 6.68
CA TYR A 12 -6.09 -17.21 5.48
C TYR A 12 -4.70 -17.57 4.91
N THR A 13 -4.57 -18.79 4.40
CA THR A 13 -3.40 -19.23 3.63
C THR A 13 -3.78 -19.40 2.16
N GLY A 14 -3.04 -18.74 1.26
CA GLY A 14 -3.26 -18.84 -0.18
C GLY A 14 -2.87 -17.57 -0.91
N LEU A 15 -3.59 -17.27 -2.00
CA LEU A 15 -3.38 -16.05 -2.77
C LEU A 15 -4.43 -15.00 -2.42
N ILE A 16 -3.97 -13.77 -2.24
CA ILE A 16 -4.84 -12.61 -2.11
C ILE A 16 -4.62 -11.62 -3.24
N LYS A 17 -5.64 -10.79 -3.43
CA LYS A 17 -5.60 -9.57 -4.23
C LYS A 17 -5.72 -8.38 -3.29
N ILE A 18 -4.79 -7.45 -3.41
CA ILE A 18 -4.87 -6.15 -2.75
C ILE A 18 -5.39 -5.15 -3.77
N SER A 19 -6.43 -4.41 -3.40
CA SER A 19 -6.95 -3.31 -4.22
C SER A 19 -7.35 -2.13 -3.37
N GLY A 20 -7.36 -0.94 -3.95
CA GLY A 20 -7.81 0.23 -3.21
C GLY A 20 -7.40 1.53 -3.86
N ASN A 21 -7.57 2.59 -3.08
CA ASN A 21 -7.27 3.94 -3.53
C ASN A 21 -6.30 4.61 -2.58
N ILE A 22 -5.40 5.36 -3.19
CA ILE A 22 -4.54 6.32 -2.50
C ILE A 22 -4.71 7.61 -3.25
N GLY A 23 -4.97 8.67 -2.50
CA GLY A 23 -4.93 10.00 -3.07
C GLY A 23 -4.29 10.94 -2.09
N ARG A 24 -3.77 12.02 -2.67
CA ARG A 24 -3.02 13.01 -1.95
C ARG A 24 -3.74 14.33 -2.07
N TYR A 25 -3.81 15.03 -0.95
CA TYR A 25 -4.29 16.40 -0.91
C TYR A 25 -3.17 17.27 -0.39
N PHE A 26 -2.84 18.28 -1.18
CA PHE A 26 -1.84 19.28 -0.84
C PHE A 26 -2.44 20.66 -0.84
N ASP A 27 -2.05 21.43 0.16
CA ASP A 27 -2.20 22.87 0.10
C ASP A 27 -1.04 23.46 -0.72
N THR A 28 -1.34 23.89 -1.94
CA THR A 28 -0.35 24.50 -2.86
C THR A 28 0.11 25.88 -2.41
N SER A 29 -0.45 26.46 -1.35
CA SER A 29 0.01 27.74 -0.78
C SER A 29 1.19 27.59 0.18
N VAL A 30 1.49 26.35 0.61
CA VAL A 30 2.54 26.03 1.60
C VAL A 30 3.45 24.94 1.04
N VAL A 31 4.15 25.24 -0.05
CA VAL A 31 4.94 24.26 -0.81
C VAL A 31 6.28 23.98 -0.13
N ILE A 32 6.34 22.91 0.66
CA ILE A 32 7.57 22.26 1.11
C ILE A 32 7.30 20.77 1.32
N GLY A 33 7.88 19.91 0.49
CA GLY A 33 7.64 18.46 0.57
C GLY A 33 8.63 17.64 -0.27
N TRP A 34 8.54 16.31 -0.13
CA TRP A 34 9.29 15.33 -0.89
C TRP A 34 8.31 14.35 -1.56
N ASP A 35 8.79 13.65 -2.58
CA ASP A 35 8.02 12.59 -3.21
C ASP A 35 7.70 11.48 -2.20
N ILE A 36 6.67 10.69 -2.51
CA ILE A 36 6.27 9.56 -1.67
C ILE A 36 6.38 8.27 -2.43
N ASP A 37 6.69 7.23 -1.66
CA ASP A 37 6.56 5.86 -2.12
C ASP A 37 5.42 5.22 -1.34
N PHE A 38 4.36 4.85 -2.06
CA PHE A 38 3.43 3.85 -1.56
C PHE A 38 4.09 2.49 -1.69
N SER A 39 4.15 1.74 -0.59
CA SER A 39 4.70 0.38 -0.60
C SER A 39 3.81 -0.60 0.13
N VAL A 40 3.88 -1.85 -0.30
CA VAL A 40 3.28 -3.00 0.38
C VAL A 40 4.39 -3.98 0.71
N ALA A 41 4.38 -4.48 1.94
CA ALA A 41 5.30 -5.49 2.42
C ALA A 41 4.55 -6.54 3.25
N ILE A 42 5.11 -7.74 3.32
CA ILE A 42 4.62 -8.82 4.19
C ILE A 42 5.55 -8.90 5.39
N ASN A 43 4.97 -8.99 6.59
CA ASN A 43 5.67 -9.11 7.87
C ASN A 43 6.71 -8.01 8.14
N ALA A 44 6.52 -6.81 7.56
CA ALA A 44 7.39 -5.68 7.81
C ALA A 44 7.18 -5.13 9.23
N ASP A 45 8.28 -5.12 10.00
CA ASP A 45 8.38 -4.63 11.37
C ASP A 45 9.31 -3.40 11.49
N MET A 46 10.23 -3.22 10.54
CA MET A 46 11.19 -2.11 10.53
C MET A 46 11.28 -1.37 9.18
N PRO A 47 11.64 -0.07 9.20
CA PRO A 47 11.98 0.68 7.99
C PRO A 47 13.06 -0.03 7.16
N GLY A 48 12.81 -0.21 5.86
CA GLY A 48 13.72 -0.90 4.94
C GLY A 48 13.44 -2.39 4.76
N ALA A 49 12.40 -2.93 5.40
CA ALA A 49 11.91 -4.27 5.08
C ALA A 49 11.63 -4.43 3.57
N PRO A 50 11.91 -5.62 2.99
CA PRO A 50 11.63 -5.87 1.58
C PRO A 50 10.17 -5.60 1.23
N VAL A 51 9.97 -4.81 0.19
CA VAL A 51 8.63 -4.49 -0.33
C VAL A 51 8.31 -5.42 -1.49
N ILE A 52 7.08 -5.94 -1.51
CA ILE A 52 6.57 -6.76 -2.62
C ILE A 52 5.99 -5.88 -3.74
N TYR A 53 5.70 -4.63 -3.43
CA TYR A 53 5.22 -3.64 -4.37
C TYR A 53 5.63 -2.25 -3.89
N SER A 54 6.05 -1.39 -4.82
CA SER A 54 6.18 0.03 -4.57
C SER A 54 5.70 0.84 -5.77
N LYS A 55 5.17 2.02 -5.48
CA LYS A 55 4.85 3.03 -6.48
C LYS A 55 5.26 4.39 -5.97
N HIS A 56 6.04 5.05 -6.80
CA HIS A 56 6.39 6.44 -6.63
C HIS A 56 5.23 7.35 -7.04
N ILE A 57 4.90 8.33 -6.20
CA ILE A 57 3.92 9.38 -6.46
C ILE A 57 4.61 10.72 -6.17
N THR A 58 4.64 11.58 -7.19
CA THR A 58 5.32 12.88 -7.12
C THR A 58 4.67 13.78 -6.07
N TRP A 59 5.48 14.61 -5.42
CA TRP A 59 5.00 15.49 -4.35
C TRP A 59 4.01 16.57 -4.79
N ASN A 60 3.88 16.93 -6.06
CA ASN A 60 2.91 17.94 -6.51
C ASN A 60 1.66 17.31 -7.15
N ASP A 61 1.52 16.01 -7.00
CA ASP A 61 0.45 15.24 -7.62
C ASP A 61 -0.82 15.27 -6.76
N THR A 62 -1.89 15.85 -7.29
CA THR A 62 -3.22 15.92 -6.67
C THR A 62 -4.17 14.84 -7.18
N THR A 63 -3.65 13.88 -7.95
CA THR A 63 -4.45 12.84 -8.59
C THR A 63 -4.82 11.73 -7.61
N TYR A 64 -5.97 11.11 -7.88
CA TYR A 64 -6.45 9.92 -7.20
C TYR A 64 -5.98 8.68 -7.95
N TYR A 65 -5.33 7.76 -7.24
CA TYR A 65 -4.80 6.53 -7.82
C TYR A 65 -5.57 5.32 -7.34
N THR A 66 -5.96 4.46 -8.29
CA THR A 66 -6.49 3.13 -8.02
C THR A 66 -5.37 2.11 -8.22
N TYR A 67 -5.16 1.26 -7.21
CA TYR A 67 -4.14 0.22 -7.23
C TYR A 67 -4.78 -1.16 -7.20
N VAL A 68 -4.16 -2.08 -7.95
CA VAL A 68 -4.47 -3.51 -7.95
C VAL A 68 -3.14 -4.27 -7.94
N ILE A 69 -2.96 -5.13 -6.96
CA ILE A 69 -1.81 -6.03 -6.82
C ILE A 69 -2.38 -7.44 -6.65
N ASP A 70 -2.25 -8.25 -7.70
CA ASP A 70 -2.83 -9.60 -7.75
C ASP A 70 -1.81 -10.67 -7.32
N LYS A 71 -2.33 -11.82 -6.88
CA LYS A 71 -1.57 -13.05 -6.59
C LYS A 71 -0.46 -12.86 -5.56
N ILE A 72 -0.76 -12.17 -4.46
CA ILE A 72 0.15 -12.06 -3.33
C ILE A 72 0.01 -13.34 -2.49
N PRO A 73 1.05 -14.16 -2.35
CA PRO A 73 1.02 -15.32 -1.48
C PRO A 73 1.09 -14.88 -0.01
N ILE A 74 0.23 -15.45 0.82
CA ILE A 74 0.21 -15.23 2.27
C ILE A 74 -0.07 -16.55 3.02
N GLU A 75 0.41 -16.61 4.25
CA GLU A 75 0.06 -17.63 5.23
C GLU A 75 -0.83 -17.05 6.34
N ALA A 76 -1.65 -17.90 6.97
CA ALA A 76 -2.39 -17.50 8.16
C ALA A 76 -1.42 -17.04 9.25
N GLY A 77 -1.63 -15.82 9.76
CA GLY A 77 -0.73 -15.13 10.68
C GLY A 77 0.14 -14.05 10.01
N ASP A 78 0.28 -14.08 8.68
CA ASP A 78 1.01 -13.04 7.97
C ASP A 78 0.36 -11.68 8.13
N ALA A 79 1.20 -10.65 8.23
CA ALA A 79 0.77 -9.28 8.26
C ALA A 79 1.14 -8.54 6.98
N VAL A 80 0.13 -8.07 6.26
CA VAL A 80 0.30 -7.13 5.16
C VAL A 80 0.40 -5.73 5.71
N THR A 81 1.53 -5.08 5.46
CA THR A 81 1.84 -3.72 5.90
C THR A 81 1.81 -2.77 4.69
N PHE A 82 0.92 -1.78 4.76
CA PHE A 82 0.83 -0.68 3.81
C PHE A 82 1.61 0.51 4.36
N ILE A 83 2.53 1.02 3.56
CA ILE A 83 3.50 2.03 3.97
C ILE A 83 3.35 3.25 3.06
N ILE A 84 3.24 4.43 3.66
CA ILE A 84 3.43 5.71 3.00
C ILE A 84 4.48 6.49 3.79
N ASN A 85 5.49 6.99 3.10
CA ASN A 85 6.36 8.04 3.65
C ASN A 85 5.57 9.36 3.63
N ALA A 86 5.58 10.16 4.70
CA ALA A 86 4.88 11.45 4.70
C ALA A 86 5.90 12.52 4.38
N ALA A 87 5.51 13.39 3.47
CA ALA A 87 6.13 14.70 3.39
C ALA A 87 5.38 15.62 4.37
N SER A 88 6.04 15.98 5.46
CA SER A 88 5.79 17.20 6.25
C SER A 88 4.34 17.47 6.73
N LEU A 89 4.14 18.63 7.36
CA LEU A 89 2.87 19.14 7.92
C LEU A 89 1.79 19.42 6.87
N ASN A 90 2.09 19.33 5.57
CA ASN A 90 1.21 19.74 4.47
C ASN A 90 0.44 18.58 3.80
N ALA A 91 0.70 17.34 4.19
CA ALA A 91 0.00 16.15 3.68
C ALA A 91 -1.22 15.75 4.54
N ASN A 92 -1.72 16.64 5.42
CA ASN A 92 -2.72 16.34 6.46
C ASN A 92 -4.06 15.77 5.96
N ASN A 93 -4.38 15.91 4.67
CA ASN A 93 -5.60 15.38 4.06
C ASN A 93 -5.32 14.23 3.06
N SER A 94 -4.10 13.68 3.06
CA SER A 94 -3.80 12.47 2.29
C SER A 94 -4.61 11.29 2.83
N TYR A 95 -5.08 10.41 1.94
CA TYR A 95 -5.89 9.28 2.35
C TYR A 95 -5.41 7.99 1.70
N MET A 96 -5.58 6.89 2.43
CA MET A 96 -5.35 5.52 1.97
C MET A 96 -6.55 4.68 2.37
N LYS A 97 -7.13 3.98 1.40
CA LYS A 97 -8.14 2.94 1.63
C LYS A 97 -7.78 1.71 0.80
N MET A 98 -7.26 0.69 1.48
CA MET A 98 -6.85 -0.57 0.86
C MET A 98 -7.72 -1.72 1.38
N THR A 99 -7.93 -2.71 0.54
CA THR A 99 -8.68 -3.93 0.84
C THR A 99 -7.89 -5.12 0.33
N ALA A 100 -7.65 -6.09 1.21
CA ALA A 100 -7.20 -7.42 0.83
C ALA A 100 -8.43 -8.31 0.62
N THR A 101 -8.48 -9.01 -0.51
CA THR A 101 -9.54 -9.95 -0.87
C THR A 101 -8.91 -11.28 -1.22
N ILE A 102 -9.54 -12.39 -0.84
CA ILE A 102 -9.07 -13.71 -1.24
C ILE A 102 -9.17 -13.80 -2.76
N ALA A 103 -8.03 -14.02 -3.43
CA ALA A 103 -8.01 -14.25 -4.86
C ALA A 103 -8.27 -15.74 -5.05
N THR A 104 -9.52 -16.11 -5.33
CA THR A 104 -9.84 -17.48 -5.75
C THR A 104 -9.18 -17.73 -7.10
N THR A 105 -7.91 -18.12 -7.11
CA THR A 105 -7.43 -18.95 -8.20
C THR A 105 -8.08 -20.30 -7.97
N SER A 106 -9.19 -20.57 -8.67
CA SER A 106 -9.39 -21.96 -9.07
C SER A 106 -8.10 -22.34 -9.81
N PRO A 107 -7.39 -23.40 -9.42
CA PRO A 107 -6.43 -23.97 -10.34
C PRO A 107 -7.24 -24.37 -11.58
N GLU A 108 -6.94 -23.75 -12.72
CA GLU A 108 -7.44 -24.23 -14.01
C GLU A 108 -7.05 -25.71 -14.12
N PRO A 109 -7.97 -26.63 -14.42
CA PRO A 109 -7.62 -28.02 -14.64
C PRO A 109 -6.70 -28.09 -15.85
N ILE A 110 -5.55 -28.74 -15.67
CA ILE A 110 -4.66 -29.11 -16.77
C ILE A 110 -5.38 -30.28 -17.47
N TRP A 111 -5.97 -30.02 -18.64
CA TRP A 111 -6.48 -31.06 -19.54
C TRP A 111 -5.34 -31.79 -20.23
#